data_AF-A0A063BAE1-F1
#
_entry.id   AF-A0A063BAE1-F1
#
_cell.length_a   1.000
_cell.length_b   1.000
_cell.length_c   1.000
_cell.angle_alpha   90.00
_cell.angle_beta   90.00
_cell.angle_gamma   90.00
#
_symmetry.space_group_name_H-M   'P 1'
#
loop_
_entity.id
_entity.type
_entity.pdbx_description
1 polymer ?
#
loop_
_entity_poly.entity_id
_entity_poly.type
_entity_poly.pdbx_seq_one_letter_code
_entity_poly.pdbx_strand_id
1 'polypeptide(L)'
;MNPSSGKPAVTLDPHAVDLFEFARSGRQAAGAVRLSQLPRMLNEVPADAPDRDTVFTWQAEGFVQSELQDDGTDGQQPYLRLALHGSAWLECQRCMTPYQQAFDVDMVYRVVATEEEAEEFSLEDDEADVIVGSRQFDLVDLIEEELLLSLPLVPKHEVCPAVHESLVSGVSGPEAETDDESGEAEDEGKRPNPFAALDALKKGGDGGKQH
;
A
#
# COMPACT_ATOMS: atom_id res chain seq x y z
N MET A 1 37.52 -16.98 10.41
CA MET A 1 36.14 -16.51 10.24
C MET A 1 35.24 -17.52 10.92
N ASN A 2 34.52 -17.11 11.96
CA ASN A 2 33.69 -17.99 12.79
C ASN A 2 32.46 -18.48 11.99
N PRO A 3 32.07 -19.76 12.12
CA PRO A 3 30.77 -20.22 11.62
C PRO A 3 29.68 -19.71 12.56
N SER A 4 28.78 -18.86 12.05
CA SER A 4 27.56 -18.47 12.75
C SER A 4 26.73 -19.73 12.99
N SER A 5 26.58 -20.09 14.27
CA SER A 5 25.75 -21.21 14.69
C SER A 5 24.29 -20.75 14.60
N GLY A 6 23.63 -21.05 13.49
CA GLY A 6 22.19 -20.87 13.36
C GLY A 6 21.49 -21.71 14.42
N LYS A 7 20.85 -21.04 15.39
CA LYS A 7 19.88 -21.67 16.29
C LYS A 7 18.82 -22.39 15.43
N PRO A 8 18.34 -23.58 15.82
CA PRO A 8 17.28 -24.24 15.10
C PRO A 8 16.04 -23.34 15.08
N ALA A 9 15.48 -23.12 13.89
CA ALA A 9 14.20 -22.42 13.73
C ALA A 9 13.13 -23.21 14.48
N VAL A 10 12.65 -22.66 15.59
CA VAL A 10 11.49 -23.20 16.30
C VAL A 10 10.27 -22.97 15.40
N THR A 11 9.49 -24.01 15.14
CA THR A 11 8.20 -23.88 14.43
C THR A 11 7.28 -22.96 15.23
N LEU A 12 7.10 -21.74 14.73
CA LEU A 12 6.15 -20.73 15.20
C LEU A 12 4.80 -20.99 14.52
N ASP A 13 3.70 -20.97 15.28
CA ASP A 13 2.36 -20.84 14.70
C ASP A 13 2.09 -19.35 14.48
N PRO A 14 2.01 -18.87 13.22
CA PRO A 14 1.89 -17.43 12.94
C PRO A 14 0.53 -16.85 13.35
N HIS A 15 -0.50 -17.67 13.60
CA HIS A 15 -1.79 -17.19 14.10
C HIS A 15 -1.83 -17.05 15.64
N ALA A 16 -0.73 -17.40 16.32
CA ALA A 16 -0.70 -17.63 17.76
C ALA A 16 0.64 -17.29 18.39
N VAL A 17 1.09 -16.04 18.22
CA VAL A 17 2.39 -15.59 18.71
C VAL A 17 2.26 -14.89 20.06
N ASP A 18 3.05 -15.29 21.06
CA ASP A 18 3.31 -14.42 22.22
C ASP A 18 4.31 -13.35 21.81
N LEU A 19 3.81 -12.21 21.33
CA LEU A 19 4.62 -11.21 20.67
C LEU A 19 5.64 -10.57 21.62
N PHE A 20 5.27 -10.40 22.90
CA PHE A 20 6.18 -9.87 23.91
C PHE A 20 7.31 -10.85 24.22
N GLU A 21 7.03 -12.15 24.36
CA GLU A 21 8.07 -13.16 24.55
C GLU A 21 8.97 -13.26 23.31
N PHE A 22 8.37 -13.24 22.13
CA PHE A 22 9.08 -13.29 20.85
C PHE A 22 10.07 -12.13 20.71
N ALA A 23 9.62 -10.89 20.97
CA ALA A 23 10.44 -9.69 20.95
C ALA A 23 11.60 -9.75 21.97
N ARG A 24 11.27 -10.00 23.25
CA ARG A 24 12.27 -10.01 24.33
C ARG A 24 13.31 -11.12 24.20
N SER A 25 12.94 -12.25 23.60
CA SER A 25 13.82 -13.40 23.46
C SER A 25 14.79 -13.28 22.27
N GLY A 26 14.65 -12.24 21.43
CA GLY A 26 15.49 -12.09 20.25
C GLY A 26 15.25 -13.19 19.21
N ARG A 27 14.04 -13.76 19.17
CA ARG A 27 13.74 -14.92 18.33
C ARG A 27 13.56 -14.50 16.87
N GLN A 28 13.89 -15.42 15.99
CA GLN A 28 13.65 -15.30 14.56
C GLN A 28 12.74 -16.43 14.11
N ALA A 29 11.84 -16.10 13.19
CA ALA A 29 10.96 -17.04 12.52
C ALA A 29 10.81 -16.66 11.05
N ALA A 30 10.51 -17.64 10.20
CA ALA A 30 10.25 -17.42 8.80
C ALA A 30 9.20 -18.41 8.32
N GLY A 31 8.47 -18.03 7.29
CA GLY A 31 7.42 -18.87 6.73
C GLY A 31 6.93 -18.36 5.39
N ALA A 32 5.80 -18.91 4.98
CA ALA A 32 5.12 -18.51 3.75
C ALA A 32 3.62 -18.46 4.00
N VAL A 33 2.96 -17.47 3.41
CA VAL A 33 1.52 -17.30 3.41
C VAL A 33 1.02 -17.26 1.96
N ARG A 34 -0.14 -17.86 1.73
CA ARG A 34 -0.83 -17.83 0.43
C ARG A 34 -1.85 -16.70 0.42
N LEU A 35 -2.09 -16.06 -0.72
CA LEU A 35 -3.13 -15.03 -0.82
C LEU A 35 -4.52 -15.55 -0.43
N SER A 36 -4.81 -16.85 -0.59
CA SER A 36 -6.06 -17.45 -0.09
C SER A 36 -6.24 -17.36 1.43
N GLN A 37 -5.17 -17.12 2.19
CA GLN A 37 -5.18 -16.93 3.64
C GLN A 37 -5.27 -15.44 4.03
N LEU A 38 -5.21 -14.54 3.04
CA LEU A 38 -5.24 -13.08 3.20
C LEU A 38 -6.50 -12.56 2.46
N PRO A 39 -7.70 -12.67 3.06
CA PRO A 39 -8.96 -12.45 2.36
C PRO A 39 -9.16 -11.01 1.85
N ARG A 40 -8.66 -10.00 2.55
CA ARG A 40 -8.72 -8.60 2.11
C ARG A 40 -7.74 -8.35 0.98
N MET A 41 -6.50 -8.83 1.09
CA MET A 41 -5.53 -8.72 0.01
C MET A 41 -5.98 -9.47 -1.25
N LEU A 42 -6.64 -10.63 -1.09
CA LEU A 42 -7.22 -11.38 -2.20
C LEU A 42 -8.33 -10.62 -2.94
N ASN A 43 -9.04 -9.71 -2.26
CA ASN A 43 -10.07 -8.87 -2.90
C ASN A 43 -9.48 -7.85 -3.88
N GLU A 44 -8.22 -7.47 -3.69
CA GLU A 44 -7.48 -6.58 -4.60
C GLU A 44 -6.99 -7.32 -5.86
N VAL A 45 -7.09 -8.65 -5.90
CA VAL A 45 -6.65 -9.48 -7.01
C VAL A 45 -7.78 -9.65 -8.05
N PRO A 46 -7.58 -9.21 -9.30
CA PRO A 46 -8.57 -9.34 -10.37
C PRO A 46 -9.04 -10.78 -10.56
N ALA A 47 -10.32 -10.95 -10.89
CA ALA A 47 -10.91 -12.28 -11.07
C ALA A 47 -10.36 -13.03 -12.29
N ASP A 48 -9.87 -12.30 -13.29
CA ASP A 48 -9.28 -12.80 -14.54
C ASP A 48 -7.74 -12.96 -14.47
N ALA A 49 -7.13 -12.72 -13.31
CA ALA A 49 -5.70 -12.93 -13.12
C ALA A 49 -5.32 -14.42 -13.30
N PRO A 50 -4.15 -14.72 -13.93
CA PRO A 50 -3.75 -16.11 -14.23
C PRO A 50 -3.58 -17.02 -13.03
N ASP A 51 -3.01 -16.51 -11.94
CA ASP A 51 -2.82 -17.23 -10.67
C ASP A 51 -3.16 -16.29 -9.52
N ARG A 52 -4.33 -16.48 -8.91
CA ARG A 52 -4.83 -15.62 -7.84
C ARG A 52 -4.27 -15.99 -6.46
N ASP A 53 -3.68 -17.18 -6.33
CA ASP A 53 -3.23 -17.73 -5.04
C ASP A 53 -1.70 -17.80 -4.96
N THR A 54 -1.07 -16.66 -5.22
CA THR A 54 0.39 -16.52 -5.11
C THR A 54 0.84 -16.63 -3.66
N VAL A 55 2.14 -16.89 -3.49
CA VAL A 55 2.78 -17.09 -2.19
C VAL A 55 3.66 -15.88 -1.86
N PHE A 56 3.54 -15.41 -0.63
CA PHE A 56 4.47 -14.46 -0.01
C PHE A 56 5.31 -15.19 1.02
N THR A 57 6.62 -14.95 1.01
CA THR A 57 7.54 -15.40 2.07
C THR A 57 7.71 -14.28 3.08
N TRP A 58 7.79 -14.63 4.35
CA TRP A 58 7.97 -13.67 5.44
C TRP A 58 9.09 -14.09 6.38
N GLN A 59 9.73 -13.11 7.01
CA GLN A 59 10.70 -13.26 8.08
C GLN A 59 10.36 -12.29 9.20
N ALA A 60 10.40 -12.77 10.44
CA ALA A 60 10.12 -11.99 11.64
C ALA A 60 11.30 -12.11 12.62
N GLU A 61 11.72 -10.98 13.18
CA GLU A 61 12.77 -10.91 14.19
C GLU A 61 12.30 -10.05 15.37
N GLY A 62 12.33 -10.63 16.56
CA GLY A 62 12.13 -9.90 17.80
C GLY A 62 13.41 -9.24 18.28
N PHE A 63 13.33 -8.06 18.87
CA PHE A 63 14.45 -7.44 19.60
C PHE A 63 13.96 -6.48 20.69
N VAL A 64 14.89 -5.97 21.48
CA VAL A 64 14.63 -4.94 22.50
C VAL A 64 15.60 -3.78 22.34
N GLN A 65 15.11 -2.56 22.60
CA GLN A 65 15.90 -1.33 22.60
C GLN A 65 15.78 -0.63 23.95
N SER A 66 16.85 0.04 24.37
CA SER A 66 16.82 0.85 25.60
C SER A 66 16.21 2.21 25.26
N GLU A 67 15.14 2.58 25.94
CA GLU A 67 14.43 3.86 25.76
C GLU A 67 14.17 4.51 27.11
N LEU A 68 14.14 5.85 27.12
CA LEU A 68 13.72 6.61 28.29
C LEU A 68 12.20 6.50 28.45
N GLN A 69 11.75 6.03 29.60
CA GLN A 69 10.33 5.98 29.96
C GLN A 69 9.87 7.31 30.58
N ASP A 70 8.57 7.50 30.69
CA ASP A 70 7.97 8.72 31.26
C ASP A 70 8.35 8.97 32.73
N ASP A 71 8.71 7.91 33.46
CA ASP A 71 9.21 8.01 34.83
C ASP A 71 10.69 8.42 34.92
N GLY A 72 11.32 8.68 33.76
CA GLY A 72 12.70 9.10 33.62
C GLY A 72 13.72 7.96 33.77
N THR A 73 13.28 6.70 33.79
CA THR A 73 14.15 5.53 33.84
C THR A 73 14.38 4.94 32.44
N ASP A 74 15.51 4.23 32.27
CA ASP A 74 15.74 3.45 31.05
C ASP A 74 14.96 2.13 31.12
N GLY A 75 14.08 1.93 30.15
CA GLY A 75 13.29 0.72 29.95
C GLY A 75 13.76 -0.10 28.75
N GLN A 76 13.46 -1.40 28.77
CA GLN A 76 13.65 -2.28 27.61
C GLN A 76 12.34 -2.32 26.81
N GLN A 77 12.31 -1.59 25.71
CA GLN A 77 11.17 -1.53 24.79
C GLN A 77 11.24 -2.69 23.78
N PRO A 78 10.20 -3.55 23.68
CA PRO A 78 10.15 -4.62 22.69
C PRO A 78 9.80 -4.11 21.28
N TYR A 79 10.44 -4.73 20.30
CA TYR A 79 10.25 -4.47 18.87
C TYR A 79 10.11 -5.76 18.06
N LEU A 80 9.46 -5.64 16.91
CA LEU A 80 9.34 -6.66 15.87
C LEU A 80 9.84 -6.06 14.55
N ARG A 81 10.79 -6.70 13.89
CA ARG A 81 11.06 -6.47 12.47
C ARG A 81 10.35 -7.52 11.64
N LEU A 82 9.64 -7.10 10.60
CA LEU A 82 8.91 -7.95 9.67
C LEU A 82 9.37 -7.65 8.24
N ALA A 83 9.83 -8.67 7.52
CA ALA A 83 10.18 -8.57 6.11
C ALA A 83 9.30 -9.48 5.25
N LEU A 84 8.72 -8.95 4.17
CA LEU A 84 7.80 -9.66 3.27
C LEU A 84 8.31 -9.58 1.84
N HIS A 85 8.30 -10.71 1.14
CA HIS A 85 8.70 -10.78 -0.25
C HIS A 85 7.72 -11.63 -1.04
N GLY A 86 7.27 -11.13 -2.18
CA GLY A 86 6.34 -11.86 -3.02
C GLY A 86 5.81 -11.04 -4.17
N SER A 87 4.74 -11.53 -4.77
CA SER A 87 4.04 -10.80 -5.82
C SER A 87 2.56 -11.13 -5.80
N ALA A 88 1.73 -10.15 -6.13
CA ALA A 88 0.29 -10.34 -6.35
C ALA A 88 -0.09 -9.74 -7.70
N TRP A 89 -1.19 -10.23 -8.27
CA TRP A 89 -1.77 -9.61 -9.45
C TRP A 89 -2.66 -8.44 -9.02
N LEU A 90 -2.49 -7.29 -9.67
CA LEU A 90 -3.33 -6.10 -9.49
C LEU A 90 -3.91 -5.66 -10.84
N GLU A 91 -4.99 -4.87 -10.81
CA GLU A 91 -5.56 -4.28 -12.02
C GLU A 91 -4.83 -2.99 -12.41
N CYS A 92 -4.25 -2.95 -13.61
CA CYS A 92 -3.62 -1.73 -14.10
C CYS A 92 -4.68 -0.66 -14.45
N GLN A 93 -4.66 0.46 -13.74
CA GLN A 93 -5.57 1.61 -13.92
C GLN A 93 -5.42 2.35 -15.27
N ARG A 94 -4.49 1.93 -16.14
CA ARG A 94 -4.29 2.51 -17.48
C ARG A 94 -4.86 1.68 -18.62
N CYS A 95 -4.72 0.36 -18.55
CA CYS A 95 -5.19 -0.56 -19.59
C CYS A 95 -6.36 -1.44 -19.13
N MET A 96 -6.70 -1.41 -17.83
CA MET A 96 -7.70 -2.27 -17.20
C MET A 96 -7.40 -3.76 -17.38
N THR A 97 -6.13 -4.14 -17.36
CA THR A 97 -5.71 -5.55 -17.44
C THR A 97 -4.87 -5.93 -16.22
N PRO A 98 -4.90 -7.20 -15.79
CA PRO A 98 -4.04 -7.70 -14.72
C PRO A 98 -2.56 -7.51 -15.03
N TYR A 99 -1.78 -7.16 -14.00
CA TYR A 99 -0.32 -7.16 -14.03
C TYR A 99 0.25 -7.66 -12.71
N GLN A 100 1.48 -8.17 -12.73
CA GLN A 100 2.14 -8.65 -11.53
C GLN A 100 2.86 -7.49 -10.82
N GLN A 101 2.42 -7.19 -9.59
CA GLN A 101 3.08 -6.26 -8.68
C GLN A 101 4.02 -7.04 -7.78
N ALA A 102 5.29 -6.65 -7.74
CA ALA A 102 6.26 -7.16 -6.77
C ALA A 102 6.13 -6.39 -5.45
N PHE A 103 6.31 -7.10 -4.34
CA PHE A 103 6.36 -6.55 -2.99
C PHE A 103 7.68 -6.94 -2.35
N ASP A 104 8.35 -5.95 -1.81
CA ASP A 104 9.58 -6.05 -1.02
C ASP A 104 9.41 -5.07 0.14
N VAL A 105 9.00 -5.60 1.29
CA VAL A 105 8.61 -4.83 2.47
C VAL A 105 9.54 -5.19 3.61
N ASP A 106 10.00 -4.18 4.35
CA ASP A 106 10.85 -4.32 5.53
C ASP A 106 10.44 -3.25 6.55
N MET A 107 9.73 -3.67 7.58
CA MET A 107 9.12 -2.78 8.57
C MET A 107 9.57 -3.13 9.97
N VAL A 108 9.64 -2.10 10.82
CA VAL A 108 9.94 -2.22 12.25
C VAL A 108 8.75 -1.70 13.03
N TYR A 109 8.28 -2.51 13.98
CA TYR A 109 7.19 -2.17 14.86
C TYR A 109 7.64 -2.09 16.31
N ARG A 110 7.29 -1.00 16.97
CA ARG A 110 7.36 -0.84 18.41
C ARG A 110 6.14 -1.49 19.05
N VAL A 111 6.36 -2.43 19.97
CA VAL A 111 5.28 -3.23 20.56
C VAL A 111 4.86 -2.66 21.92
N VAL A 112 3.64 -2.15 22.02
CA VAL A 112 3.05 -1.61 23.27
C VAL A 112 2.01 -2.55 23.87
N ALA A 113 1.67 -2.35 25.14
CA ALA A 113 0.73 -3.21 25.85
C ALA A 113 -0.74 -2.84 25.62
N THR A 114 -1.02 -1.58 25.28
CA THR A 114 -2.38 -1.05 25.21
C THR A 114 -2.56 -0.08 24.04
N GLU A 115 -3.82 0.16 23.67
CA GLU A 115 -4.16 1.17 22.66
C GLU A 115 -3.86 2.58 23.17
N GLU A 116 -4.07 2.83 24.47
CA GLU A 116 -3.74 4.12 25.07
C GLU A 116 -2.25 4.43 24.94
N GLU A 117 -1.38 3.46 25.22
CA GLU A 117 0.06 3.61 24.98
C GLU A 117 0.37 3.83 23.50
N ALA A 118 -0.36 3.22 22.56
CA ALA A 118 -0.13 3.40 21.13
C ALA A 118 -0.46 4.83 20.66
N GLU A 119 -1.54 5.41 21.18
CA GLU A 119 -2.00 6.76 20.85
C GLU A 119 -1.08 7.88 21.38
N GLU A 120 -0.29 7.60 22.41
CA GLU A 120 0.66 8.54 22.99
C GLU A 120 1.90 8.77 22.10
N PHE A 121 2.20 7.84 21.20
CA PHE A 121 3.32 8.00 20.25
C PHE A 121 2.90 8.86 19.06
N SER A 122 3.67 9.93 18.84
CA SER A 122 3.49 10.80 17.68
C SER A 122 3.81 10.03 16.40
N LEU A 123 2.94 10.16 15.39
CA LEU A 123 3.17 9.65 14.02
C LEU A 123 4.36 10.33 13.30
N GLU A 124 5.06 11.24 13.98
CA GLU A 124 6.23 11.96 13.45
C GLU A 124 7.55 11.18 13.64
N ASP A 125 7.54 10.06 14.37
CA ASP A 125 8.71 9.19 14.50
C ASP A 125 8.74 8.19 13.34
N ASP A 126 9.45 8.54 12.27
CA ASP A 126 9.52 7.76 11.03
C ASP A 126 10.30 6.42 11.18
N GLU A 127 10.83 6.10 12.37
CA GLU A 127 11.74 4.96 12.56
C GLU A 127 11.01 3.63 12.82
N ALA A 128 9.83 3.66 13.46
CA ALA A 128 9.02 2.47 13.72
C ALA A 128 7.53 2.77 13.90
N ASP A 129 6.68 1.93 13.34
CA ASP A 129 5.24 1.97 13.58
C ASP A 129 4.89 1.37 14.93
N VAL A 130 3.84 1.86 15.59
CA VAL A 130 3.43 1.35 16.91
C VAL A 130 2.28 0.36 16.76
N ILE A 131 2.43 -0.83 17.35
CA ILE A 131 1.38 -1.87 17.38
C ILE A 131 1.13 -2.35 18.80
N VAL A 132 -0.12 -2.72 19.07
CA VAL A 132 -0.50 -3.34 20.34
C VAL A 132 -0.19 -4.84 20.30
N GLY A 133 0.74 -5.27 21.16
CA GLY A 133 1.11 -6.67 21.28
C GLY A 133 0.12 -7.48 22.12
N SER A 134 0.13 -8.80 21.93
CA SER A 134 -0.62 -9.72 22.78
C SER A 134 0.11 -11.05 22.94
N ARG A 135 -0.38 -11.91 23.84
CA ARG A 135 0.15 -13.28 24.00
C ARG A 135 -0.37 -14.24 22.92
N GLN A 136 -1.36 -13.82 22.16
CA GLN A 136 -2.06 -14.59 21.14
C GLN A 136 -2.24 -13.67 19.92
N PHE A 137 -1.11 -13.15 19.43
CA PHE A 137 -1.06 -12.19 18.34
C PHE A 137 -1.11 -12.94 17.01
N ASP A 138 -1.96 -12.47 16.10
CA ASP A 138 -2.05 -13.01 14.74
C ASP A 138 -1.07 -12.25 13.82
N LEU A 139 0.06 -12.88 13.54
CA LEU A 139 1.07 -12.33 12.64
C LEU A 139 0.59 -12.35 11.19
N VAL A 140 -0.31 -13.26 10.82
CA VAL A 140 -0.87 -13.32 9.47
C VAL A 140 -1.78 -12.12 9.20
N ASP A 141 -2.55 -11.70 10.19
CA ASP A 141 -3.35 -10.47 10.10
C ASP A 141 -2.43 -9.24 9.92
N LEU A 142 -1.34 -9.13 10.69
CA LEU A 142 -0.36 -8.05 10.52
C LEU A 142 0.30 -8.08 9.12
N ILE A 143 0.65 -9.27 8.63
CA ILE A 143 1.18 -9.44 7.26
C ILE A 143 0.17 -8.94 6.22
N GLU A 144 -1.12 -9.22 6.42
CA GLU A 144 -2.16 -8.75 5.51
C GLU A 144 -2.25 -7.22 5.49
N GLU A 145 -2.31 -6.59 6.67
CA GLU A 145 -2.35 -5.13 6.80
C GLU A 145 -1.17 -4.50 6.08
N GLU A 146 0.04 -5.02 6.30
CA GLU A 146 1.25 -4.46 5.73
C GLU A 146 1.26 -4.58 4.19
N LEU A 147 0.79 -5.69 3.63
CA LEU A 147 0.65 -5.83 2.18
C LEU A 147 -0.37 -4.87 1.58
N LEU A 148 -1.48 -4.63 2.28
CA LEU A 148 -2.51 -3.67 1.87
C LEU A 148 -1.98 -2.23 1.91
N LEU A 149 -1.26 -1.87 2.96
CA LEU A 149 -0.63 -0.55 3.11
C LEU A 149 0.48 -0.31 2.08
N SER A 150 1.16 -1.39 1.67
CA SER A 150 2.19 -1.38 0.62
C SER A 150 1.63 -1.32 -0.82
N LEU A 151 0.29 -1.29 -1.00
CA LEU A 151 -0.30 -1.18 -2.33
C LEU A 151 0.06 0.16 -2.99
N PRO A 152 0.36 0.17 -4.30
CA PRO A 152 0.60 1.41 -5.01
C PRO A 152 -0.69 2.25 -5.06
N LEU A 153 -0.57 3.56 -4.77
CA LEU A 153 -1.68 4.50 -4.83
C LEU A 153 -2.47 4.43 -6.16
N VAL A 154 -1.75 4.21 -7.26
CA VAL A 154 -2.34 3.96 -8.58
C VAL A 154 -1.64 2.74 -9.20
N PRO A 155 -2.24 1.54 -9.11
CA PRO A 155 -1.65 0.34 -9.69
C PRO A 155 -1.55 0.47 -11.21
N LYS A 156 -0.35 0.26 -11.74
CA LYS A 156 -0.10 0.29 -13.19
C LYS A 156 1.18 -0.45 -13.52
N HIS A 157 1.25 -0.97 -14.74
CA HIS A 157 2.52 -1.34 -15.36
C HIS A 157 3.50 -0.16 -15.35
N GLU A 158 4.78 -0.43 -15.10
CA GLU A 158 5.87 0.55 -15.25
C GLU A 158 5.85 1.15 -16.67
N VAL A 159 5.77 0.27 -17.68
CA VAL A 159 5.51 0.63 -19.08
C VAL A 159 4.25 -0.08 -19.53
N CYS A 160 3.15 0.67 -19.60
CA CYS A 160 1.85 0.12 -19.97
C CYS A 160 1.78 -0.19 -21.47
N PRO A 161 1.45 -1.43 -21.88
CA PRO A 161 1.51 -1.85 -23.28
C PRO A 161 0.41 -1.22 -24.15
N ALA A 162 -0.69 -0.80 -23.53
CA ALA A 162 -1.80 -0.14 -24.20
C ALA A 162 -2.39 0.94 -23.29
N VAL A 163 -3.10 1.90 -23.88
CA VAL A 163 -3.96 2.84 -23.15
C VAL A 163 -5.39 2.39 -23.40
N HIS A 164 -6.19 2.27 -22.34
CA HIS A 164 -7.60 1.91 -22.49
C HIS A 164 -8.33 2.94 -23.35
N GLU A 165 -9.24 2.51 -24.22
CA GLU A 165 -9.94 3.35 -25.20
C GLU A 165 -10.62 4.58 -24.57
N SER A 166 -11.13 4.44 -23.34
CA SER A 166 -11.76 5.52 -22.58
C SER A 166 -10.81 6.67 -22.21
N LEU A 167 -9.50 6.43 -22.22
CA LEU A 167 -8.45 7.42 -21.91
C LEU A 167 -7.89 8.09 -23.17
N VAL A 168 -8.28 7.65 -24.36
CA VAL A 168 -7.86 8.25 -25.64
C VAL A 168 -8.73 9.47 -25.95
N SER A 169 -8.51 10.57 -25.24
CA SER A 169 -9.07 11.87 -25.58
C SER A 169 -8.01 12.71 -26.31
N GLY A 170 -7.97 12.65 -27.63
CA GLY A 170 -7.00 13.47 -28.38
C GLY A 170 -6.91 13.31 -29.90
N VAL A 171 -7.42 12.22 -30.50
CA VAL A 171 -7.39 12.06 -31.98
C VAL A 171 -8.63 12.63 -32.69
N SER A 172 -9.47 13.36 -31.95
CA SER A 172 -10.60 14.11 -32.51
C SER A 172 -10.76 15.45 -31.80
N GLY A 173 -9.66 16.15 -31.57
CA GLY A 173 -9.72 17.61 -31.64
C GLY A 173 -9.66 17.96 -33.13
N PRO A 174 -10.58 18.78 -33.67
CA PRO A 174 -10.43 19.23 -35.05
C PRO A 174 -9.04 19.85 -35.18
N GLU A 175 -8.30 19.41 -36.19
CA GLU A 175 -7.04 20.01 -36.59
C GLU A 175 -7.29 21.52 -36.64
N ALA A 176 -6.52 22.28 -35.85
CA ALA A 176 -6.52 23.73 -35.98
C ALA A 176 -5.86 24.02 -37.33
N GLU A 177 -6.64 23.92 -38.39
CA GLU A 177 -6.32 24.46 -39.69
C GLU A 177 -6.20 25.97 -39.48
N THR A 178 -4.97 26.42 -39.32
CA THR A 178 -4.62 27.79 -39.63
C THR A 178 -4.83 27.93 -41.13
N ASP A 179 -5.95 28.53 -41.56
CA ASP A 179 -5.89 29.40 -42.72
C ASP A 179 -7.07 30.38 -42.75
N ASP A 180 -6.72 31.54 -43.29
CA ASP A 180 -7.51 32.73 -43.52
C ASP A 180 -8.52 32.48 -44.66
N GLU A 181 -9.47 33.40 -44.86
CA GLU A 181 -10.48 33.45 -45.94
C GLU A 181 -11.76 32.57 -45.88
N SER A 182 -12.85 33.25 -45.49
CA SER A 182 -14.19 33.28 -46.12
C SER A 182 -14.70 32.09 -46.97
N GLY A 183 -15.75 31.42 -46.47
CA GLY A 183 -16.66 30.58 -47.27
C GLY A 183 -17.77 29.94 -46.42
N GLU A 184 -19.03 30.02 -46.87
CA GLU A 184 -20.24 29.59 -46.16
C GLU A 184 -20.53 28.07 -46.31
N ALA A 185 -21.01 27.45 -45.19
CA ALA A 185 -21.89 26.25 -45.04
C ALA A 185 -21.36 24.88 -45.58
N GLU A 186 -21.58 23.70 -44.98
CA GLU A 186 -22.75 23.13 -44.31
C GLU A 186 -22.39 21.97 -43.33
N ASP A 187 -23.20 21.84 -42.28
CA ASP A 187 -23.65 20.63 -41.55
C ASP A 187 -22.73 19.39 -41.39
N GLU A 188 -22.05 19.30 -40.24
CA GLU A 188 -21.89 18.02 -39.53
C GLU A 188 -22.28 18.17 -38.06
N GLY A 189 -23.41 17.55 -37.72
CA GLY A 189 -23.89 17.16 -36.40
C GLY A 189 -23.09 17.68 -35.21
N LYS A 190 -23.50 18.86 -34.72
CA LYS A 190 -23.00 19.49 -33.49
C LYS A 190 -23.30 18.60 -32.28
N ARG A 191 -22.46 17.60 -32.02
CA ARG A 191 -22.41 16.95 -30.70
C ARG A 191 -22.06 18.06 -29.71
N PRO A 192 -22.95 18.37 -28.74
CA PRO A 192 -22.68 19.43 -27.79
C PRO A 192 -21.40 19.05 -27.04
N ASN A 193 -20.45 19.98 -26.98
CA ASN A 193 -19.22 19.80 -26.24
C ASN A 193 -19.60 19.36 -24.81
N PRO A 194 -19.12 18.19 -24.33
CA PRO A 194 -19.50 17.63 -23.03
C PRO A 194 -19.13 18.54 -21.85
N PHE A 195 -18.25 19.52 -22.08
CA PHE A 195 -17.83 20.52 -21.12
C PHE A 195 -18.40 21.92 -21.38
N ALA A 196 -19.38 22.08 -22.29
CA ALA A 196 -20.02 23.38 -22.57
C ALA A 196 -20.66 24.03 -21.32
N ALA A 197 -21.01 23.23 -20.32
CA ALA A 197 -21.52 23.72 -19.05
C ALA A 197 -20.45 24.43 -18.19
N LEU A 198 -19.15 24.26 -18.47
CA LEU A 198 -18.06 24.87 -17.71
C LEU A 198 -17.85 26.36 -18.04
N ASP A 199 -18.37 26.85 -19.17
CA ASP A 199 -18.32 28.28 -19.51
C ASP A 199 -19.10 29.15 -18.50
N ALA A 200 -20.10 28.57 -17.82
CA ALA A 200 -20.85 29.25 -16.76
C ALA A 200 -19.97 29.53 -15.52
N LEU A 201 -18.96 28.69 -15.26
CA LEU A 201 -18.05 28.84 -14.11
C LEU A 201 -16.98 29.92 -14.34
N LYS A 202 -16.63 30.20 -15.60
CA LYS A 202 -15.67 31.26 -15.95
C LYS A 202 -16.23 32.68 -15.73
N LYS A 203 -17.56 32.82 -15.64
CA LYS A 203 -18.25 34.10 -15.40
C LYS A 203 -18.58 34.37 -13.93
N GLY A 204 -18.31 33.43 -13.02
CA GLY A 204 -18.66 33.53 -11.59
C GLY A 204 -17.54 34.03 -10.66
N GLY A 205 -16.34 34.34 -11.19
CA GLY A 205 -15.19 34.71 -10.37
C GLY A 205 -14.74 36.16 -10.56
N ASP A 206 -15.48 37.13 -10.01
CA ASP A 206 -14.90 38.39 -9.52
C ASP A 206 -15.74 39.02 -8.39
N GLY A 207 -15.20 38.96 -7.17
CA GLY A 207 -15.20 40.02 -6.17
C GLY A 207 -16.50 40.64 -5.65
N GLY A 208 -17.12 40.03 -4.63
CA GLY A 208 -18.01 40.73 -3.68
C GLY A 208 -17.30 40.99 -2.34
N LYS A 209 -16.77 42.20 -2.13
CA LYS A 209 -16.27 42.72 -0.85
C LYS A 209 -17.38 43.57 -0.19
N GLN A 210 -17.45 43.58 1.16
CA GLN A 210 -18.28 44.38 2.10
C GLN A 210 -19.49 43.60 2.67
N HIS A 211 -19.70 43.42 3.99
CA HIS A 211 -19.16 44.01 5.23
C HIS A 211 -18.78 42.94 6.26
#